data_AF-A0A929Q2W9-F1
#
_entry.id   AF-A0A929Q2W9-F1
#
_cell.length_a   1.000
_cell.length_b   1.000
_cell.length_c   1.000
_cell.angle_alpha   90.00
_cell.angle_beta   90.00
_cell.angle_gamma   90.00
#
_symmetry.space_group_name_H-M   'P 1'
#
loop_
_entity.id
_entity.type
_entity.pdbx_description
1 polymer ?
#
loop_
_entity_poly.entity_id
_entity_poly.type
_entity_poly.pdbx_seq_one_letter_code
_entity_poly.pdbx_strand_id
1 'polypeptide(L)'
;MSTLRHRAFTHLRHIAGPERTRENNTSLAAGLAFIAGILNSVGFLAVAMYSSHMTGLTATLADQLALGEFTIVFLAAMGIFSFMTGAAMCSIIFNWGRRRNLPSRFAIILVIEALAMLLVGFMAEKIRD
;
A
#
# COMPACT_ATOMS: atom_id res chain seq x y z
N MET A 1 11.12 30.90 6.90
CA MET A 1 11.02 29.55 6.31
C MET A 1 11.06 28.41 7.34
N SER A 2 11.79 28.53 8.47
CA SER A 2 11.94 27.45 9.47
C SER A 2 10.69 27.17 10.34
N THR A 3 9.88 28.19 10.62
CA THR A 3 8.68 28.09 11.48
C THR A 3 7.51 27.35 10.82
N LEU A 4 7.33 27.52 9.51
CA LEU A 4 6.31 26.81 8.72
C LEU A 4 6.56 25.31 8.67
N ARG A 5 7.83 24.91 8.49
CA ARG A 5 8.24 23.50 8.46
C ARG A 5 8.02 22.81 9.80
N HIS A 6 8.27 23.52 10.90
CA HIS A 6 8.01 23.02 12.24
C HIS A 6 6.50 22.84 12.50
N ARG A 7 5.67 23.80 12.10
CA ARG A 7 4.21 23.71 12.26
C ARG A 7 3.62 22.55 11.45
N ALA A 8 4.05 22.39 10.20
CA ALA A 8 3.64 21.27 9.36
C ALA A 8 4.02 19.92 9.99
N PHE A 9 5.24 19.79 10.50
CA PHE A 9 5.70 18.55 11.13
C PHE A 9 4.94 18.24 12.41
N THR A 10 4.71 19.24 13.28
CA THR A 10 3.92 19.06 14.51
C THR A 10 2.48 18.68 14.18
N HIS A 11 1.88 19.27 13.13
CA HIS A 11 0.52 18.96 12.69
C HIS A 11 0.41 17.53 12.12
N LEU A 12 1.36 17.09 11.29
CA LEU A 12 1.43 15.71 10.80
C LEU A 12 1.55 14.70 11.95
N ARG A 13 2.37 15.03 12.96
CA ARG A 13 2.53 14.20 14.17
C ARG A 13 1.24 14.12 14.98
N HIS A 14 0.46 15.20 15.00
CA HIS A 14 -0.83 15.27 15.67
C HIS A 14 -1.89 14.42 14.94
N ILE A 15 -1.96 14.53 13.61
CA ILE A 15 -2.88 13.75 12.76
C ILE A 15 -2.58 12.24 12.83
N ALA A 16 -1.30 11.86 12.83
CA ALA A 16 -0.87 10.46 12.94
C ALA A 16 -0.76 9.95 14.39
N GLY A 17 -1.16 10.76 15.37
CA GLY A 17 -1.04 10.48 16.79
C GLY A 17 -2.02 9.42 17.31
N PRO A 18 -1.83 8.98 18.57
CA PRO A 18 -2.76 8.06 19.23
C PRO A 18 -4.12 8.71 19.54
N GLU A 19 -4.19 10.04 19.58
CA GLU A 19 -5.39 10.81 19.87
C GLU A 19 -6.37 10.81 18.68
N ARG A 20 -7.54 10.20 18.87
CA ARG A 20 -8.53 9.98 17.80
C ARG A 20 -9.63 11.02 17.85
N THR A 21 -9.45 12.10 17.11
CA THR A 21 -10.49 13.10 16.84
C THR A 21 -11.06 12.94 15.42
N ARG A 22 -12.28 13.41 15.20
CA ARG A 22 -12.93 13.37 13.86
C ARG A 22 -12.11 14.10 12.80
N GLU A 23 -11.51 15.23 13.18
CA GLU A 23 -10.67 16.05 12.30
C GLU A 23 -9.37 15.35 11.91
N ASN A 24 -8.63 14.79 12.89
CA ASN A 24 -7.41 14.02 12.64
C ASN A 24 -7.69 12.80 11.76
N ASN A 25 -8.76 12.04 12.07
CA ASN A 25 -9.12 10.85 11.29
C ASN A 25 -9.50 11.19 9.84
N THR A 26 -10.24 12.27 9.62
CA THR A 26 -10.59 12.72 8.25
C THR A 26 -9.35 13.13 7.47
N SER A 27 -8.44 13.88 8.10
CA SER A 27 -7.18 14.31 7.47
C SER A 27 -6.28 13.12 7.13
N LEU A 28 -6.17 12.14 8.04
CA LEU A 28 -5.45 10.89 7.80
C LEU A 28 -6.10 10.08 6.67
N ALA A 29 -7.43 9.94 6.68
CA ALA A 29 -8.16 9.21 5.65
C ALA A 29 -7.99 9.85 4.27
N ALA A 30 -8.04 11.19 4.17
CA ALA A 30 -7.80 11.91 2.93
C ALA A 30 -6.37 11.66 2.40
N GLY A 31 -5.36 11.70 3.27
CA GLY A 31 -3.98 11.39 2.89
C GLY A 31 -3.81 9.94 2.41
N LEU A 32 -4.39 8.98 3.12
CA LEU A 32 -4.36 7.57 2.72
C LEU A 32 -5.10 7.32 1.40
N ALA A 33 -6.26 7.96 1.18
CA ALA A 33 -7.02 7.87 -0.07
C ALA A 33 -6.23 8.46 -1.25
N PHE A 34 -5.55 9.58 -1.04
CA PHE A 34 -4.68 10.19 -2.05
C PHE A 34 -3.52 9.27 -2.43
N ILE A 35 -2.81 8.71 -1.44
CA ILE A 35 -1.72 7.74 -1.67
C ILE A 35 -2.24 6.50 -2.39
N ALA A 36 -3.41 5.97 -1.98
CA ALA A 36 -4.03 4.84 -2.65
C ALA A 36 -4.35 5.12 -4.13
N GLY A 37 -4.84 6.33 -4.45
CA GLY A 37 -5.08 6.76 -5.83
C GLY A 37 -3.80 6.82 -6.67
N ILE A 38 -2.72 7.37 -6.12
CA ILE A 38 -1.41 7.39 -6.78
C ILE A 38 -0.95 5.96 -7.06
N LEU A 39 -0.97 5.09 -6.06
CA LEU A 39 -0.49 3.72 -6.19
C LEU A 39 -1.27 2.91 -7.21
N ASN A 40 -2.59 3.08 -7.25
CA ASN A 40 -3.43 2.40 -8.22
C ASN A 40 -3.11 2.86 -9.66
N SER A 41 -2.82 4.15 -9.83
CA SER A 41 -2.50 4.75 -11.14
C SER A 41 -1.08 4.38 -11.61
N VAL A 42 -0.09 4.45 -10.72
CA VAL A 42 1.30 4.06 -11.00
C VAL A 42 1.40 2.56 -11.26
N GLY A 43 0.71 1.73 -10.46
CA GLY A 43 0.62 0.29 -10.68
C GLY A 43 0.02 -0.04 -12.04
N PHE A 44 -1.07 0.64 -12.42
CA PHE A 44 -1.66 0.46 -13.75
C PHE A 44 -0.69 0.89 -14.88
N LEU A 45 0.01 2.02 -14.72
CA LEU A 45 0.99 2.45 -15.73
C LEU A 45 2.18 1.48 -15.85
N ALA A 46 2.62 0.90 -14.74
CA ALA A 46 3.79 0.02 -14.69
C ALA A 46 3.51 -1.40 -15.18
N VAL A 47 2.35 -1.96 -14.84
CA VAL A 47 2.03 -3.38 -15.09
C VAL A 47 0.63 -3.63 -15.66
N ALA A 48 -0.07 -2.59 -16.14
CA ALA A 48 -1.42 -2.65 -16.72
C ALA A 48 -2.49 -3.24 -15.78
N MET A 49 -2.27 -3.21 -14.46
CA MET A 49 -3.19 -3.78 -13.47
C MET A 49 -3.50 -2.77 -12.35
N TYR A 50 -4.77 -2.74 -11.95
CA TYR A 50 -5.22 -1.97 -10.79
C TYR A 50 -5.10 -2.80 -9.51
N SER A 51 -4.34 -2.31 -8.54
CA SER A 51 -4.18 -2.97 -7.24
C SER A 51 -5.48 -3.05 -6.44
N SER A 52 -6.43 -2.15 -6.72
CA SER A 52 -7.75 -2.15 -6.10
C SER A 52 -8.74 -3.13 -6.75
N HIS A 53 -8.41 -3.73 -7.91
CA HIS A 53 -9.33 -4.56 -8.70
C HIS A 53 -9.04 -6.07 -8.56
N MET A 54 -8.70 -6.52 -7.35
CA MET A 54 -8.26 -7.90 -7.08
C MET A 54 -9.33 -8.95 -7.40
N THR A 55 -10.62 -8.67 -7.14
CA THR A 55 -11.71 -9.59 -7.48
C THR A 55 -11.79 -9.84 -8.98
N GLY A 56 -11.56 -8.80 -9.80
CA GLY A 56 -11.52 -8.96 -11.25
C GLY A 56 -10.30 -9.74 -11.71
N LEU A 57 -9.13 -9.54 -11.10
CA LEU A 57 -7.94 -10.34 -11.39
C LEU A 57 -8.16 -11.83 -11.09
N THR A 58 -8.86 -12.14 -9.98
CA THR A 58 -9.27 -13.52 -9.64
C THR A 58 -10.25 -14.09 -10.67
N ALA A 59 -11.21 -13.29 -11.15
CA ALA A 59 -12.12 -13.73 -12.21
C ALA A 59 -11.37 -13.99 -13.53
N THR A 60 -10.44 -13.11 -13.92
CA THR A 60 -9.58 -13.30 -15.09
C THR A 60 -8.73 -14.56 -14.96
N LEU A 61 -8.16 -14.83 -13.77
CA LEU A 61 -7.42 -16.08 -13.54
C LEU A 61 -8.29 -17.31 -13.80
N ALA A 62 -9.52 -17.33 -13.29
CA ALA A 62 -10.44 -18.45 -13.46
C ALA A 62 -10.86 -18.63 -14.94
N ASP A 63 -11.15 -17.53 -15.63
CA ASP A 63 -11.54 -17.54 -17.04
C ASP A 63 -10.41 -18.03 -17.95
N GLN A 64 -9.21 -17.48 -17.76
CA GLN A 64 -8.03 -17.86 -18.56
C GLN A 64 -7.54 -19.28 -18.28
N LEU A 65 -7.77 -19.79 -17.06
CA LEU A 65 -7.58 -21.21 -16.75
C LEU A 65 -8.49 -22.11 -17.59
N ALA A 66 -9.77 -21.72 -17.76
CA ALA A 66 -10.71 -22.48 -18.57
C ALA A 66 -10.38 -22.43 -20.07
N LEU A 67 -9.83 -21.30 -20.53
CA LEU A 67 -9.38 -21.12 -21.92
C LEU A 67 -8.02 -21.77 -22.23
N GLY A 68 -7.26 -22.18 -21.20
CA GLY A 68 -5.93 -22.79 -21.36
C GLY A 68 -4.79 -21.79 -21.59
N GLU A 69 -5.02 -20.49 -21.36
CA GLU A 69 -4.05 -19.41 -21.56
C GLU A 69 -3.12 -19.27 -20.34
N PHE A 70 -2.24 -20.24 -20.16
CA PHE A 70 -1.41 -20.39 -18.96
C PHE A 70 -0.49 -19.18 -18.67
N THR A 71 -0.11 -18.41 -19.70
CA THR A 71 0.71 -17.19 -19.51
C THR A 71 -0.02 -16.15 -18.66
N ILE A 72 -1.29 -15.87 -18.98
CA ILE A 72 -2.09 -14.86 -18.27
C ILE A 72 -2.46 -15.39 -16.88
N VAL A 73 -2.75 -16.69 -16.78
CA VAL A 73 -2.98 -17.38 -15.50
C VAL A 73 -1.80 -17.19 -14.56
N PHE A 74 -0.59 -17.43 -15.03
CA PHE A 74 0.62 -17.29 -14.21
C PHE A 74 0.81 -15.86 -13.73
N LEU A 75 0.63 -14.87 -14.62
CA LEU A 75 0.76 -13.46 -14.26
C LEU A 75 -0.29 -13.03 -13.22
N ALA A 76 -1.55 -13.43 -13.41
CA ALA A 76 -2.64 -13.16 -12.47
C ALA A 76 -2.40 -13.84 -11.11
N ALA A 77 -1.91 -15.09 -11.12
CA ALA A 77 -1.58 -15.83 -9.91
C ALA A 77 -0.45 -15.16 -9.14
N MET A 78 0.61 -14.70 -9.81
CA MET A 78 1.68 -13.94 -9.17
C MET A 78 1.18 -12.63 -8.56
N GLY A 79 0.30 -11.90 -9.26
CA GLY A 79 -0.33 -10.68 -8.73
C GLY A 79 -1.15 -10.94 -7.45
N ILE A 80 -2.01 -11.96 -7.48
CA ILE A 80 -2.82 -12.37 -6.31
C ILE A 80 -1.93 -12.83 -5.16
N PHE A 81 -0.91 -13.63 -5.45
CA PHE A 81 0.03 -14.12 -4.44
C PHE A 81 0.82 -12.97 -3.80
N SER A 82 1.31 -12.02 -4.60
CA SER A 82 1.97 -10.81 -4.09
C SER A 82 1.04 -9.98 -3.20
N PHE A 83 -0.24 -9.86 -3.57
CA PHE A 83 -1.23 -9.16 -2.75
C PHE A 83 -1.48 -9.87 -1.42
N MET A 84 -1.67 -11.19 -1.45
CA MET A 84 -1.92 -12.01 -0.25
C MET A 84 -0.73 -11.99 0.71
N THR A 85 0.49 -12.09 0.21
CA THR A 85 1.71 -12.03 1.03
C THR A 85 1.87 -10.66 1.68
N GLY A 86 1.62 -9.57 0.95
CA GLY A 86 1.58 -8.22 1.53
C GLY A 86 0.52 -8.06 2.62
N ALA A 87 -0.71 -8.52 2.37
CA ALA A 87 -1.81 -8.48 3.35
C ALA A 87 -1.52 -9.33 4.60
N ALA A 88 -0.92 -10.51 4.42
CA ALA A 88 -0.48 -11.38 5.51
C ALA A 88 0.61 -10.71 6.34
N MET A 89 1.63 -10.11 5.70
CA MET A 89 2.71 -9.40 6.37
C MET A 89 2.19 -8.21 7.18
N CYS A 90 1.33 -7.37 6.59
CA CYS A 90 0.62 -6.29 7.28
C CYS A 90 -0.12 -6.81 8.53
N SER A 91 -0.86 -7.91 8.38
CA SER A 91 -1.62 -8.52 9.48
C SER A 91 -0.71 -9.06 10.58
N ILE A 92 0.42 -9.68 10.25
CA ILE A 92 1.40 -10.19 11.21
C ILE A 92 2.00 -9.02 12.01
N ILE A 93 2.49 -7.99 11.33
CA ILE A 93 3.09 -6.79 11.96
C ILE A 93 2.06 -6.10 12.86
N PHE A 94 0.83 -5.92 12.36
CA PHE A 94 -0.26 -5.32 13.13
C PHE A 94 -0.55 -6.11 14.41
N ASN A 95 -0.70 -7.43 14.29
CA ASN A 95 -1.00 -8.30 15.42
C ASN A 95 0.15 -8.38 16.42
N TRP A 96 1.39 -8.37 15.96
CA TRP A 96 2.57 -8.28 16.81
C TRP A 96 2.59 -6.97 17.61
N GLY A 97 2.37 -5.84 16.93
CA GLY A 97 2.31 -4.53 17.59
C GLY A 97 1.13 -4.41 18.55
N ARG A 98 0.00 -5.05 18.24
CA ARG A 98 -1.15 -5.17 19.13
C ARG A 98 -0.83 -5.96 20.39
N ARG A 99 -0.19 -7.13 20.28
CA ARG A 99 0.21 -7.95 21.44
C ARG A 99 1.21 -7.23 22.35
N ARG A 100 2.04 -6.34 21.80
CA ARG A 100 3.02 -5.51 22.52
C ARG A 100 2.45 -4.19 23.06
N ASN A 101 1.13 -3.94 22.91
CA ASN A 101 0.48 -2.67 23.27
C ASN A 101 1.16 -1.42 22.67
N LEU A 102 1.73 -1.52 21.46
CA LEU A 102 2.39 -0.39 20.82
C LEU A 102 1.37 0.64 20.32
N PRO A 103 1.41 1.90 20.80
CA PRO A 103 0.50 2.94 20.35
C PRO A 103 0.72 3.31 18.86
N SER A 104 1.92 3.08 18.33
CA SER A 104 2.35 3.39 16.96
C SER A 104 2.30 2.21 15.98
N ARG A 105 1.55 1.14 16.28
CA ARG A 105 1.49 -0.09 15.45
C ARG A 105 1.20 0.15 13.95
N PHE A 106 0.37 1.13 13.62
CA PHE A 106 0.08 1.50 12.22
C PHE A 106 1.25 2.22 11.55
N ALA A 107 2.01 3.02 12.30
CA ALA A 107 3.15 3.75 11.76
C ALA A 107 4.25 2.80 11.27
N ILE A 108 4.47 1.68 11.98
CA ILE A 108 5.43 0.65 11.57
C ILE A 108 5.06 0.08 10.19
N ILE A 109 3.78 -0.23 9.97
CA ILE A 109 3.28 -0.75 8.69
C ILE A 109 3.47 0.30 7.60
N LEU A 110 3.06 1.54 7.83
CA LEU A 110 3.17 2.63 6.84
C LEU A 110 4.63 2.93 6.46
N VAL A 111 5.57 2.83 7.40
CA VAL A 111 7.00 3.01 7.10
C VAL A 111 7.53 1.87 6.24
N ILE A 112 7.15 0.62 6.53
CA ILE A 112 7.56 -0.54 5.74
C ILE A 112 7.01 -0.43 4.31
N GLU A 113 5.73 -0.07 4.16
CA GLU A 113 5.10 0.16 2.85
C GLU A 113 5.80 1.29 2.07
N ALA A 114 6.11 2.41 2.73
CA ALA A 114 6.82 3.53 2.10
C ALA A 114 8.22 3.14 1.64
N LEU A 115 8.96 2.35 2.44
CA LEU A 115 10.27 1.84 2.06
C LEU A 115 10.18 0.86 0.89
N ALA A 116 9.19 -0.03 0.89
CA ALA A 116 8.95 -0.94 -0.23
C ALA A 116 8.66 -0.17 -1.53
N MET A 117 7.82 0.86 -1.47
CA MET A 117 7.54 1.73 -2.62
C MET A 117 8.77 2.47 -3.12
N LEU A 118 9.61 2.97 -2.21
CA LEU A 118 10.86 3.62 -2.56
C LEU A 118 11.81 2.66 -3.29
N LEU A 119 11.94 1.43 -2.79
CA LEU A 119 12.75 0.39 -3.43
C LEU A 119 12.24 0.03 -4.83
N VAL A 120 10.92 -0.13 -4.98
CA VAL A 120 10.29 -0.36 -6.30
C VAL A 120 10.57 0.81 -7.24
N GLY A 121 10.47 2.05 -6.75
CA GLY A 121 10.81 3.25 -7.52
C GLY A 121 12.25 3.24 -8.03
N PHE A 122 13.23 2.92 -7.18
CA PHE A 122 14.63 2.80 -7.59
C PHE A 122 14.87 1.65 -8.57
N MET A 123 14.19 0.52 -8.38
CA MET A 123 14.29 -0.61 -9.32
C MET A 123 13.71 -0.24 -10.69
N ALA A 124 12.60 0.50 -10.72
CA ALA A 124 11.98 0.96 -11.97
C ALA A 124 12.88 1.94 -12.74
N GLU A 125 13.60 2.83 -12.04
CA GLU A 125 14.62 3.70 -12.65
C GLU A 125 15.74 2.86 -13.29
N LYS A 126 16.30 1.92 -12.53
CA LYS A 126 17.40 1.05 -13.00
C LYS A 126 17.03 0.16 -14.19
N ILE A 127 15.77 -0.26 -14.31
CA ILE A 127 15.30 -1.09 -15.45
C ILE A 127 15.23 -0.25 -16.75
N ARG A 128 15.19 1.08 -16.64
CA ARG A 128 15.06 2.00 -17.77
C ARG A 128 16.42 2.39 -18.40
N ASP A 129 17.51 2.09 -17.70
CA ASP A 129 18.90 2.23 -18.14
C ASP A 129 19.45 0.90 -18.70
#